data_AF-A0A3A6RIM8-F1
#
_entry.id   AF-A0A3A6RIM8-F1
#
_cell.length_a   1.000
_cell.length_b   1.000
_cell.length_c   1.000
_cell.angle_alpha   90.00
_cell.angle_beta   90.00
_cell.angle_gamma   90.00
#
_symmetry.space_group_name_H-M   'P 1'
#
loop_
_entity.id
_entity.type
_entity.pdbx_description
1 polymer ?
#
loop_
_entity_poly.entity_id
_entity_poly.type
_entity_poly.pdbx_seq_one_letter_code
_entity_poly.pdbx_strand_id
1 'polypeptide(L)'
;MILTLLTIFILAPLNEETLFRGIMLNVFRSRYCWTMWLGALITSLLFVAAHSQYQNLLTLAELFLVGLITSVARIRSGGLLLPVLLHMEATTLGLLFG
;
A
#
# COMPACT_ATOMS: atom_id res chain seq x y z
N MET A 1 21.71 -9.13 -8.11
CA MET A 1 20.44 -9.78 -8.51
C MET A 1 19.67 -10.30 -7.31
N ILE A 2 20.20 -11.22 -6.49
CA ILE A 2 19.49 -11.76 -5.31
C ILE A 2 19.07 -10.65 -4.33
N LEU A 3 19.99 -9.75 -3.98
CA LEU A 3 19.68 -8.63 -3.08
C LEU A 3 18.59 -7.70 -3.63
N THR A 4 18.63 -7.40 -4.93
CA THR A 4 17.63 -6.57 -5.61
C THR A 4 16.24 -7.19 -5.55
N LEU A 5 16.15 -8.51 -5.79
CA LEU A 5 14.88 -9.25 -5.70
C LEU A 5 14.35 -9.25 -4.27
N LEU A 6 15.21 -9.46 -3.26
CA LEU A 6 14.80 -9.38 -1.85
C LEU A 6 14.29 -7.98 -1.50
N THR A 7 14.94 -6.92 -1.99
CA THR A 7 14.48 -5.55 -1.73
C THR A 7 13.11 -5.30 -2.34
N ILE A 8 12.92 -5.63 -3.62
CA ILE A 8 11.68 -5.33 -4.35
C ILE A 8 10.51 -6.16 -3.83
N PHE A 9 10.72 -7.46 -3.60
CA PHE A 9 9.62 -8.37 -3.25
C PHE A 9 9.38 -8.49 -1.75
N ILE A 10 10.32 -8.11 -0.88
CA ILE A 10 10.15 -8.32 0.56
C ILE A 10 10.32 -7.02 1.32
N LEU A 11 11.48 -6.37 1.21
CA LEU A 11 11.80 -5.23 2.08
C LEU A 11 10.94 -4.01 1.75
N ALA A 12 10.70 -3.73 0.46
CA ALA A 12 9.88 -2.60 0.04
C ALA A 12 8.40 -2.77 0.48
N PRO A 13 7.69 -3.86 0.15
CA PRO A 13 6.32 -4.08 0.63
C PRO A 13 6.22 -4.04 2.16
N LEU A 14 7.18 -4.63 2.88
CA LEU A 14 7.17 -4.63 4.34
C LEU A 14 7.34 -3.22 4.90
N ASN A 15 8.29 -2.45 4.39
CA ASN A 15 8.54 -1.08 4.82
C ASN A 15 7.35 -0.16 4.51
N GLU A 16 6.84 -0.23 3.29
CA GLU A 16 5.73 0.60 2.82
C GLU A 16 4.45 0.31 3.61
N GLU A 17 4.07 -0.95 3.79
CA GLU A 17 2.87 -1.28 4.57
C GLU A 17 3.03 -0.93 6.05
N THR A 18 4.24 -1.04 6.61
CA THR A 18 4.50 -0.60 7.98
C THR A 18 4.30 0.91 8.12
N LEU A 19 4.83 1.70 7.20
CA LEU A 19 4.69 3.15 7.20
C LEU A 19 3.24 3.59 6.95
N PHE A 20 2.67 3.19 5.81
CA PHE A 20 1.38 3.70 5.38
C PHE A 20 0.21 3.08 6.17
N ARG A 21 0.22 1.76 6.43
CA ARG A 21 -0.93 1.05 7.04
C ARG A 21 -0.71 0.82 8.54
N GLY A 22 0.54 0.65 8.95
CA GLY A 22 0.91 0.48 10.35
C GLY A 22 0.93 1.80 11.14
N ILE A 23 1.42 2.88 10.54
CA ILE A 23 1.61 4.17 11.24
C ILE A 23 0.60 5.21 10.75
N MET A 24 0.64 5.60 9.47
CA MET A 24 -0.15 6.73 8.97
C MET A 24 -1.65 6.48 9.01
N LEU A 25 -2.13 5.33 8.54
CA LEU A 25 -3.55 4.97 8.59
C LEU A 25 -4.07 4.91 10.03
N ASN A 26 -3.23 4.50 10.98
CA ASN A 26 -3.60 4.43 12.38
C ASN A 26 -3.82 5.80 13.03
N VAL A 27 -3.29 6.90 12.47
CA VAL A 27 -3.60 8.28 12.91
C VAL A 27 -5.09 8.58 12.79
N PHE A 28 -5.78 7.96 11.83
CA PHE A 28 -7.21 8.12 11.61
C PHE A 28 -8.08 7.23 12.49
N ARG A 29 -7.49 6.42 13.38
CA ARG A 29 -8.25 5.54 14.27
C ARG A 29 -9.02 6.37 15.30
N SER A 30 -10.34 6.30 15.25
CA SER A 30 -11.21 6.98 16.20
C SER A 30 -12.44 6.14 16.55
N ARG A 31 -13.30 6.67 17.43
CA ARG A 31 -14.62 6.09 17.74
C ARG A 31 -15.56 6.00 16.53
N TYR A 32 -15.30 6.75 15.46
CA TYR A 32 -16.15 6.81 14.28
C TYR A 32 -15.55 6.01 13.14
N CYS A 33 -16.26 4.97 12.66
CA CYS A 33 -15.76 4.09 11.61
C CYS A 33 -15.39 4.81 10.31
N TRP A 34 -16.09 5.91 9.95
CA TRP A 34 -15.83 6.67 8.73
C TRP A 34 -14.43 7.28 8.67
N THR A 35 -13.81 7.57 9.83
CA THR A 35 -12.47 8.18 9.89
C THR A 35 -11.40 7.26 9.31
N MET A 36 -11.49 5.95 9.55
CA MET A 36 -10.57 4.96 8.95
C MET A 36 -10.72 4.89 7.44
N TRP A 37 -11.93 5.03 6.90
CA TRP A 37 -12.17 5.04 5.46
C TRP A 37 -11.66 6.33 4.80
N LEU A 38 -11.80 7.48 5.48
CA LEU A 38 -11.16 8.72 5.05
C LEU A 38 -9.62 8.59 5.09
N GLY A 39 -9.08 7.98 6.14
CA GLY A 39 -7.66 7.66 6.26
C GLY A 39 -7.18 6.76 5.13
N ALA A 40 -7.95 5.74 4.75
CA ALA A 40 -7.63 4.86 3.62
C ALA A 40 -7.52 5.66 2.32
N LEU A 41 -8.45 6.58 2.05
CA LEU A 41 -8.40 7.44 0.88
C LEU A 41 -7.16 8.35 0.88
N ILE A 42 -6.93 9.07 1.99
CA ILE A 42 -5.82 10.02 2.11
C ILE A 42 -4.46 9.30 2.03
N THR A 43 -4.28 8.22 2.78
CA THR A 43 -3.01 7.47 2.76
C THR A 43 -2.74 6.80 1.42
N SER A 44 -3.77 6.40 0.67
CA SER A 44 -3.60 5.89 -0.70
C SER A 44 -3.18 6.99 -1.69
N LEU A 45 -3.70 8.21 -1.55
CA LEU A 45 -3.22 9.36 -2.33
C LEU A 45 -1.77 9.71 -1.99
N LEU A 46 -1.41 9.69 -0.70
CA LEU A 46 -0.02 9.91 -0.27
C LEU A 46 0.91 8.81 -0.76
N PHE A 47 0.44 7.56 -0.83
CA PHE A 47 1.17 6.45 -1.41
C PHE A 47 1.51 6.72 -2.88
N VAL A 48 0.53 7.17 -3.67
CA VAL A 48 0.77 7.57 -5.08
C VAL A 48 1.73 8.76 -5.17
N ALA A 49 1.58 9.76 -4.30
CA ALA A 49 2.47 10.93 -4.30
C ALA A 49 3.94 10.55 -3.98
N ALA A 50 4.16 9.57 -3.11
CA ALA A 50 5.49 9.01 -2.83
C ALA A 50 6.11 8.29 -4.04
N HIS A 51 5.29 7.94 -5.05
CA HIS A 51 5.68 7.29 -6.28
C HIS A 51 5.71 8.24 -7.49
N SER A 52 6.00 9.52 -7.25
CA SER A 52 6.04 10.59 -8.27
C SER A 52 7.06 10.36 -9.41
N GLN A 53 7.94 9.37 -9.30
CA GLN A 53 8.79 8.95 -10.42
C GLN A 53 7.98 8.43 -11.63
N TYR A 54 6.76 7.91 -11.43
CA TYR A 54 5.91 7.46 -12.52
C TYR A 54 5.10 8.60 -13.12
N GLN A 55 5.07 8.67 -14.46
CA GLN A 55 4.33 9.71 -15.20
C GLN A 55 3.07 9.16 -15.89
N ASN A 56 2.95 7.84 -16.03
CA ASN A 56 1.80 7.21 -16.66
C ASN A 56 0.60 7.22 -15.70
N LEU A 57 -0.50 7.83 -16.13
CA LEU A 57 -1.71 7.97 -15.31
C LEU A 57 -2.34 6.63 -14.95
N LEU A 58 -2.25 5.62 -15.81
CA LEU A 58 -2.75 4.28 -15.52
C LEU A 58 -1.93 3.63 -14.41
N THR A 59 -0.59 3.72 -14.46
CA THR A 59 0.28 3.21 -13.39
C THR A 59 0.01 3.92 -12.05
N LEU A 60 -0.20 5.24 -12.07
CA LEU A 60 -0.58 5.98 -10.86
C LEU A 60 -1.96 5.55 -10.33
N ALA A 61 -2.92 5.26 -11.21
CA ALA A 61 -4.22 4.73 -10.82
C ALA A 61 -4.10 3.31 -10.23
N GLU A 62 -3.25 2.44 -10.78
CA GLU A 62 -2.96 1.11 -10.23
C GLU A 62 -2.35 1.22 -8.82
N LEU A 63 -1.36 2.09 -8.63
CA LEU A 63 -0.76 2.34 -7.31
C LEU A 63 -1.79 2.87 -6.30
N PHE A 64 -2.71 3.73 -6.75
CA PHE A 64 -3.82 4.18 -5.91
C PHE A 64 -4.74 3.03 -5.51
N LEU A 65 -5.08 2.13 -6.43
CA LEU A 65 -5.91 0.95 -6.17
C LEU A 65 -5.23 -0.04 -5.24
N VAL A 66 -3.95 -0.36 -5.46
CA VAL A 66 -3.12 -1.14 -4.51
C VAL A 66 -3.16 -0.47 -3.15
N GLY A 67 -3.04 0.85 -3.12
CA GLY A 67 -3.06 1.62 -1.90
C GLY A 67 -4.37 1.49 -1.11
N LEU A 68 -5.50 1.52 -1.82
CA LEU A 68 -6.83 1.33 -1.24
C LEU A 68 -7.03 -0.10 -0.76
N ILE A 69 -6.71 -1.10 -1.59
CA ILE A 69 -6.89 -2.53 -1.29
C ILE A 69 -6.13 -2.92 -0.02
N THR A 70 -4.86 -2.53 0.08
CA THR A 70 -4.03 -2.77 1.27
C THR A 70 -4.56 -2.06 2.51
N SER A 71 -5.12 -0.85 2.36
CA SER A 71 -5.79 -0.14 3.46
C SER A 71 -7.06 -0.86 3.92
N VAL A 72 -7.88 -1.36 3.00
CA VAL A 72 -9.06 -2.17 3.33
C VAL A 72 -8.64 -3.47 4.01
N ALA A 73 -7.61 -4.15 3.49
CA ALA A 73 -7.05 -5.35 4.09
C ALA A 73 -6.60 -5.11 5.53
N ARG A 74 -5.91 -4.00 5.81
CA ARG A 74 -5.55 -3.57 7.16
C ARG A 74 -6.78 -3.34 8.04
N ILE A 75 -7.78 -2.60 7.56
CA ILE A 75 -9.00 -2.30 8.32
C ILE A 75 -9.75 -3.59 8.68
N ARG A 76 -9.85 -4.55 7.74
CA ARG A 76 -10.59 -5.80 7.92
C ARG A 76 -9.84 -6.84 8.75
N SER A 77 -8.52 -6.96 8.56
CA SER A 77 -7.71 -7.98 9.25
C SER A 77 -7.13 -7.52 10.58
N GLY A 78 -6.99 -6.20 10.80
CA GLY A 78 -6.34 -5.62 11.98
C GLY A 78 -4.82 -5.76 12.03
N GLY A 79 -4.22 -6.65 11.23
CA GLY A 79 -2.77 -6.91 11.16
C GLY A 79 -2.08 -6.28 9.96
N LEU A 80 -0.77 -6.52 9.82
CA LEU A 80 0.01 -6.13 8.63
C LEU A 80 0.31 -7.30 7.68
N LEU A 81 0.15 -8.54 8.12
CA LEU A 81 0.50 -9.69 7.28
C LEU A 81 -0.32 -9.71 5.97
N LEU A 82 -1.64 -9.54 6.07
CA LEU A 82 -2.50 -9.51 4.88
C LEU A 82 -2.15 -8.39 3.89
N PRO A 83 -2.06 -7.10 4.29
CA PRO A 83 -1.68 -6.06 3.35
C PRO A 83 -0.27 -6.24 2.78
N VAL A 84 0.69 -6.76 3.56
CA VAL A 84 2.04 -7.07 3.04
C VAL A 84 1.98 -8.14 1.96
N LEU A 85 1.28 -9.25 2.18
CA LEU A 85 1.16 -10.32 1.19
C LEU A 85 0.46 -9.85 -0.09
N LEU A 86 -0.59 -9.03 0.04
CA LEU A 86 -1.28 -8.44 -1.10
C LEU A 86 -0.39 -7.46 -1.87
N HIS A 87 0.44 -6.68 -1.17
CA HIS A 87 1.39 -5.78 -1.81
C HIS A 87 2.47 -6.58 -2.56
N MET A 88 3.04 -7.63 -1.94
CA MET A 88 3.97 -8.53 -2.61
C MET A 88 3.39 -9.12 -3.90
N GLU A 89 2.13 -9.55 -3.87
CA GLU A 89 1.41 -10.05 -5.04
C GLU A 89 1.21 -8.95 -6.09
N ALA A 90 0.80 -7.74 -5.70
CA ALA A 90 0.71 -6.60 -6.62
C ALA A 90 2.05 -6.28 -7.28
N THR A 91 3.17 -6.36 -6.55
CA THR A 91 4.52 -6.20 -7.10
C THR A 91 4.82 -7.29 -8.14
N THR A 92 4.43 -8.55 -7.90
CA THR A 92 4.60 -9.62 -8.89
C THR A 92 3.78 -9.36 -10.16
N LEU A 93 2.52 -8.95 -10.02
CA LEU A 93 1.66 -8.65 -11.17
C LEU A 93 2.19 -7.46 -11.98
N GLY A 94 2.58 -6.39 -11.31
CA GLY A 94 3.13 -5.20 -11.97
C GLY A 94 4.43 -5.48 -12.72
N LEU A 95 5.27 -6.41 -12.25
CA LEU A 95 6.48 -6.81 -12.97
C LEU A 95 6.21 -7.77 -14.14
N LEU A 96 5.15 -8.58 -14.07
CA LEU A 96 4.82 -9.55 -15.10
C LEU A 96 3.97 -8.97 -16.23
N PHE A 97 3.11 -7.99 -15.91
CA PHE A 97 2.07 -7.48 -16.82
C PHE A 97 2.10 -5.96 -17.01
N GLY A 98 2.94 -5.24 -16.26
CA GLY A 98 3.06 -3.77 -16.31
C GLY A 98 4.12 -3.25 -17.28
#